data_AF-A0A2X5NV82-F1
#
_entry.id   AF-A0A2X5NV82-F1
#
_cell.length_a   1.000
_cell.length_b   1.000
_cell.length_c   1.000
_cell.angle_alpha   90.00
_cell.angle_beta   90.00
_cell.angle_gamma   90.00
#
_symmetry.space_group_name_H-M   'P 1'
#
loop_
_entity.id
_entity.type
_entity.pdbx_description
1 polymer ?
#
loop_
_entity_poly.entity_id
_entity_poly.type
_entity_poly.pdbx_seq_one_letter_code
_entity_poly.pdbx_strand_id
1 'polypeptide(L)'
;MLVFMVTSLETIGDITATSDVSEQPVSGPVYMRRLKGGVLANGINSCVSALFNTFPNSCFGQNNGVIQLTGVASRYVGFLVALMLIVLGLFPAVSAAVQHIPEPVLGGPRWSCSARLRPPECVLFPGRRLTGGLS
;
A
#
# COMPACT_ATOMS: atom_id res chain seq x y z
N MET A 1 18.19 6.91 5.96
CA MET A 1 18.24 7.81 4.78
C MET A 1 17.68 7.14 3.54
N LEU A 2 18.21 6.00 3.07
CA LEU A 2 17.67 5.30 1.90
C LEU A 2 16.19 4.92 2.05
N VAL A 3 15.78 4.37 3.19
CA VAL A 3 14.37 4.01 3.47
C VAL A 3 13.45 5.23 3.37
N PHE A 4 13.91 6.40 3.82
CA PHE A 4 13.13 7.64 3.78
C PHE A 4 12.94 8.15 2.35
N MET A 5 13.95 8.00 1.49
CA MET A 5 13.82 8.32 0.06
C MET A 5 12.84 7.37 -0.63
N VAL A 6 12.96 6.06 -0.38
CA VAL A 6 12.09 5.05 -0.99
C VAL A 6 10.63 5.25 -0.58
N THR A 7 10.36 5.42 0.72
CA THR A 7 8.99 5.66 1.23
C THR A 7 8.40 6.97 0.72
N SER A 8 9.22 8.00 0.51
CA SER A 8 8.75 9.25 -0.11
C SER A 8 8.36 9.06 -1.57
N LEU A 9 9.13 8.27 -2.34
CA LEU A 9 8.81 7.93 -3.73
C LEU A 9 7.55 7.06 -3.83
N GLU A 10 7.42 6.08 -2.94
CA GLU A 10 6.22 5.25 -2.81
C GLU A 10 4.98 6.10 -2.48
N THR A 11 5.09 7.00 -1.50
CA THR A 11 4.02 7.93 -1.12
C THR A 11 3.57 8.80 -2.29
N ILE A 12 4.50 9.25 -3.14
CA ILE A 12 4.17 10.00 -4.36
C ILE A 12 3.35 9.13 -5.33
N GLY A 13 3.78 7.88 -5.56
CA GLY A 13 3.06 6.92 -6.40
C GLY A 13 1.66 6.61 -5.86
N ASP A 14 1.55 6.37 -4.56
CA ASP A 14 0.28 6.09 -3.89
C ASP A 14 -0.68 7.26 -3.95
N ILE A 15 -0.24 8.49 -3.67
CA ILE A 15 -1.09 9.70 -3.77
C ILE A 15 -1.59 9.91 -5.20
N THR A 16 -0.73 9.62 -6.18
CA THR A 16 -1.10 9.70 -7.60
C THR A 16 -2.17 8.66 -7.94
N ALA A 17 -1.96 7.41 -7.52
CA ALA A 17 -2.92 6.32 -7.72
C ALA A 17 -4.24 6.56 -6.99
N THR A 18 -4.21 7.04 -5.73
CA THR A 18 -5.43 7.43 -5.00
C THR A 18 -6.16 8.57 -5.71
N SER A 19 -5.43 9.52 -6.30
CA SER A 19 -6.04 10.63 -7.05
C SER A 19 -6.73 10.12 -8.32
N ASP A 20 -6.14 9.15 -9.02
CA ASP A 20 -6.73 8.51 -10.20
C ASP A 20 -7.99 7.70 -9.83
N VAL A 21 -7.91 6.84 -8.80
CA VAL A 21 -9.04 6.03 -8.33
C VAL A 21 -10.18 6.87 -7.73
N SER A 22 -9.87 8.05 -7.18
CA SER A 22 -10.88 8.95 -6.59
C SER A 22 -11.41 10.00 -7.57
N GLU A 23 -11.08 9.88 -8.87
CA GLU A 23 -11.46 10.82 -9.94
C GLU A 23 -11.07 12.28 -9.62
N GLN A 24 -9.93 12.46 -8.96
CA GLN A 24 -9.38 13.75 -8.59
C GLN A 24 -8.36 14.24 -9.61
N PRO A 25 -8.15 15.56 -9.75
CA PRO A 25 -7.18 16.08 -10.70
C PRO A 25 -5.76 15.58 -10.37
N VAL A 26 -5.16 14.87 -11.32
CA VAL A 26 -3.76 14.38 -11.29
C VAL A 26 -2.76 15.41 -11.82
N SER A 27 -3.25 16.59 -12.21
CA SER A 27 -2.43 17.71 -12.69
C SER A 27 -2.97 19.03 -12.16
N GLY A 28 -2.09 20.03 -12.05
CA GLY A 28 -2.42 21.39 -11.60
C GLY A 28 -2.02 21.72 -10.15
N PRO A 29 -2.36 22.93 -9.68
CA PRO A 29 -1.91 23.45 -8.40
C PRO A 29 -2.49 22.69 -7.20
N VAL A 30 -3.70 22.14 -7.35
CA VAL A 30 -4.37 21.34 -6.31
C VAL A 30 -3.67 20.00 -6.10
N TYR A 31 -3.26 19.34 -7.18
CA TYR A 31 -2.49 18.10 -7.14
C TYR A 31 -1.14 18.33 -6.45
N MET A 32 -0.40 19.37 -6.86
CA MET A 32 0.90 19.70 -6.26
C MET A 32 0.80 20.02 -4.77
N ARG A 33 -0.29 20.68 -4.33
CA ARG A 33 -0.56 20.92 -2.90
C ARG A 33 -0.79 19.61 -2.13
N ARG A 34 -1.52 18.66 -2.71
CA ARG A 34 -1.74 17.32 -2.11
C ARG A 34 -0.44 16.54 -2.02
N LEU A 35 0.38 16.59 -3.06
CA LEU A 35 1.65 15.90 -3.11
C LEU A 35 2.63 16.44 -2.06
N LYS A 36 2.79 17.78 -2.00
CA LYS A 36 3.62 18.43 -0.98
C LYS A 36 3.10 18.16 0.43
N GLY A 37 1.79 18.23 0.64
CA GLY A 37 1.16 17.95 1.92
C GLY A 37 1.32 16.50 2.37
N GLY A 38 1.17 15.54 1.45
CA GLY A 38 1.32 14.12 1.72
C GLY A 38 2.76 13.71 2.00
N VAL A 39 3.73 14.23 1.24
CA VAL A 39 5.17 13.99 1.51
C VAL A 39 5.58 14.61 2.84
N LEU A 40 5.10 15.82 3.16
CA LEU A 40 5.35 16.43 4.47
C LEU A 40 4.73 15.61 5.61
N ALA A 41 3.49 15.14 5.46
CA ALA A 41 2.83 14.29 6.44
C ALA A 41 3.59 12.97 6.66
N ASN A 42 4.10 12.34 5.59
CA ASN A 42 4.94 11.15 5.67
C ASN A 42 6.24 11.40 6.46
N GLY A 43 6.89 12.54 6.21
CA GLY A 43 8.10 12.95 6.93
C GLY A 43 7.85 13.21 8.42
N ILE A 44 6.75 13.90 8.74
CA ILE A 44 6.33 14.13 10.14
C ILE A 44 6.00 12.80 10.82
N ASN A 45 5.24 11.92 10.17
CA ASN A 45 4.87 10.61 10.70
C ASN A 45 6.10 9.76 11.01
N SER A 46 7.10 9.79 10.12
CA SER A 46 8.35 9.07 10.32
C SER A 46 9.22 9.69 11.43
N CYS A 47 9.17 11.02 11.61
CA CYS A 47 9.83 11.69 12.74
C CYS A 47 9.18 11.28 14.07
N VAL A 48 7.84 11.27 14.14
CA VAL A 48 7.10 10.79 15.31
C VAL A 48 7.40 9.31 15.56
N SER A 49 7.41 8.48 14.52
CA SER A 49 7.79 7.05 14.60
C SER A 49 9.18 6.87 15.21
N ALA A 50 10.15 7.69 14.81
CA ALA A 50 11.51 7.66 15.37
C ALA A 50 11.54 8.06 16.85
N LEU A 51 10.73 9.02 17.28
CA LEU A 51 10.60 9.39 18.71
C LEU A 51 10.02 8.24 19.55
N PHE A 52 9.09 7.47 18.99
CA PHE A 52 8.49 6.30 19.64
C PHE A 52 9.29 5.00 19.41
N ASN A 53 10.52 5.09 18.86
CA ASN A 53 11.41 3.97 18.56
C ASN A 53 10.75 2.87 17.69
N THR A 54 9.87 3.30 16.77
CA THR A 54 9.16 2.44 15.83
C THR A 54 9.69 2.65 14.41
N PHE A 55 9.50 1.66 13.54
CA PHE A 55 9.97 1.74 12.15
C PHE A 55 9.25 2.85 11.37
N PRO A 56 9.93 3.51 10.41
CA PRO A 56 9.29 4.51 9.57
C PRO A 56 8.16 3.87 8.75
N ASN A 57 6.97 4.46 8.86
CA ASN A 57 5.77 3.99 8.17
C ASN A 57 5.50 4.87 6.93
N SER A 58 5.03 4.24 5.85
CA SER A 58 4.69 4.87 4.55
C SER A 58 3.17 4.83 4.32
N CYS A 59 2.70 5.46 3.25
CA CYS A 59 1.33 5.29 2.78
C CYS A 59 1.06 3.81 2.40
N PHE A 60 -0.17 3.36 2.65
CA PHE A 60 -0.59 1.99 2.35
C PHE A 60 -1.34 1.94 1.02
N GLY A 61 -0.69 1.49 -0.04
CA GLY A 61 -1.30 1.37 -1.38
C GLY A 61 -2.50 0.41 -1.43
N GLN A 62 -2.67 -0.50 -0.46
CA GLN A 62 -3.83 -1.40 -0.40
C GLN A 62 -5.16 -0.65 -0.24
N ASN A 63 -5.13 0.54 0.36
CA ASN A 63 -6.32 1.37 0.54
C ASN A 63 -6.94 1.75 -0.81
N ASN A 64 -6.11 1.89 -1.85
CA ASN A 64 -6.58 2.20 -3.21
C ASN A 64 -7.43 1.07 -3.79
N GLY A 65 -7.09 -0.20 -3.49
CA GLY A 65 -7.89 -1.35 -3.91
C GLY A 65 -9.27 -1.39 -3.26
N VAL A 66 -9.37 -1.02 -1.97
CA VAL A 66 -10.66 -0.92 -1.28
C VAL A 66 -11.50 0.23 -1.84
N ILE A 67 -10.89 1.39 -2.10
CA ILE A 67 -11.59 2.54 -2.69
C ILE A 67 -12.08 2.20 -4.10
N GLN A 68 -11.28 1.51 -4.91
CA GLN A 68 -11.66 1.09 -6.26
C GLN A 68 -12.87 0.15 -6.27
N LEU A 69 -12.97 -0.75 -5.29
CA LEU A 69 -14.10 -1.68 -5.16
C LEU A 69 -15.36 -1.04 -4.56
N THR A 70 -15.19 -0.11 -3.62
CA THR A 70 -16.31 0.50 -2.89
C THR A 70 -16.82 1.79 -3.52
N GLY A 71 -16.02 2.47 -4.33
CA GLY A 71 -16.32 3.77 -4.91
C GLY A 71 -16.38 4.92 -3.89
N VAL A 72 -16.01 4.68 -2.62
CA VAL A 72 -16.12 5.68 -1.55
C VAL A 72 -14.75 6.22 -1.16
N ALA A 73 -14.40 7.39 -1.69
CA ALA A 73 -13.16 8.12 -1.36
C ALA A 73 -13.36 9.22 -0.29
N SER A 74 -14.13 8.91 0.77
CA SER A 74 -14.49 9.89 1.80
C SER A 74 -13.47 9.99 2.93
N ARG A 75 -13.06 11.22 3.30
CA ARG A 75 -12.11 11.49 4.39
C ARG A 75 -12.64 11.05 5.76
N TYR A 76 -13.95 11.09 5.97
CA TYR A 76 -14.58 10.71 7.25
C TYR A 76 -14.41 9.23 7.57
N VAL A 77 -14.46 8.37 6.55
CA VAL A 77 -14.22 6.93 6.70
C VAL A 77 -12.80 6.68 7.19
N GLY A 78 -11.82 7.40 6.64
CA GLY A 78 -10.43 7.33 7.09
C GLY A 78 -10.26 7.71 8.57
N PHE A 79 -10.89 8.79 9.03
CA PHE A 79 -10.85 9.19 10.45
C PHE A 79 -11.51 8.17 11.37
N LEU A 80 -12.64 7.59 10.96
CA LEU A 80 -13.33 6.56 11.75
C LEU A 80 -12.48 5.29 11.89
N VAL A 81 -11.84 4.85 10.81
CA VAL A 81 -10.92 3.71 10.83
C VAL A 81 -9.69 4.01 11.70
N ALA A 82 -9.09 5.21 11.58
CA ALA A 82 -7.95 5.59 12.41
C ALA A 82 -8.30 5.59 13.91
N LEU A 83 -9.45 6.15 14.28
CA LEU A 83 -9.93 6.13 15.68
C LEU A 83 -10.17 4.70 16.16
N MET A 84 -10.78 3.85 15.32
CA MET A 84 -11.01 2.45 15.65
C MET A 84 -9.69 1.70 15.88
N LEU A 85 -8.67 1.93 15.06
CA LEU A 85 -7.34 1.33 15.23
C LEU A 85 -6.64 1.81 16.51
N ILE A 86 -6.76 3.08 16.87
CA ILE A 86 -6.23 3.60 18.15
C ILE A 86 -6.90 2.91 19.33
N VAL A 87 -8.23 2.77 19.28
CA VAL A 87 -8.99 2.10 20.34
C VAL A 87 -8.60 0.63 20.44
N LEU A 88 -8.52 -0.10 19.33
CA LEU A 88 -8.08 -1.50 19.33
C LEU A 88 -6.62 -1.67 19.80
N GLY A 89 -5.73 -0.75 19.42
CA GLY A 89 -4.33 -0.78 19.83
C GLY A 89 -4.11 -0.52 21.32
N LEU A 90 -5.05 0.14 22.00
CA LEU A 90 -5.00 0.39 23.44
C LEU A 90 -5.28 -0.89 24.26
N PHE A 91 -5.92 -1.90 23.67
CA PHE A 91 -6.24 -3.17 24.33
C PHE A 91 -5.18 -4.24 24.04
N PRO A 92 -4.28 -4.57 24.98
CA PRO A 92 -3.23 -5.58 24.76
C PRO A 92 -3.77 -7.01 24.56
N ALA A 93 -5.04 -7.27 24.91
CA ALA A 93 -5.70 -8.53 24.61
C ALA A 93 -5.82 -8.79 23.10
N VAL A 94 -6.00 -7.74 22.30
CA VAL A 94 -6.10 -7.84 20.84
C VAL A 94 -4.72 -8.14 20.24
N SER A 95 -3.66 -7.51 20.75
CA SER A 95 -2.29 -7.78 20.28
C SER A 95 -1.81 -9.18 20.66
N ALA A 96 -2.26 -9.73 21.79
CA ALA A 96 -2.01 -11.13 22.15
C ALA A 96 -2.73 -12.11 21.21
N ALA A 97 -3.99 -11.84 20.86
CA ALA A 97 -4.76 -12.67 19.93
C ALA A 97 -4.12 -12.72 18.52
N VAL A 98 -3.59 -11.61 18.03
CA VAL A 98 -2.91 -11.53 16.73
C VAL A 98 -1.61 -12.36 16.70
N GLN A 99 -0.89 -12.48 17.82
CA GLN A 99 0.33 -13.29 17.91
C GLN A 99 0.07 -14.80 17.83
N HIS A 100 -1.16 -15.25 18.09
CA HIS A 100 -1.55 -16.65 17.95
C HIS A 100 -1.92 -17.02 16.50
N ILE A 101 -1.92 -16.06 15.57
CA ILE A 101 -2.21 -16.33 14.17
C ILE A 101 -0.99 -17.00 13.52
N PRO A 102 -1.14 -18.22 12.96
CA PRO A 102 -0.02 -18.93 12.35
C PRO A 102 0.51 -18.20 11.10
N GLU A 103 1.83 -18.17 10.94
CA GLU A 103 2.56 -17.56 9.81
C GLU A 103 1.99 -17.85 8.40
N PRO A 104 1.49 -19.05 8.05
CA PRO A 104 0.87 -19.32 6.75
C PRO A 104 -0.36 -18.45 6.43
N VAL A 105 -0.99 -17.82 7.42
CA VAL A 105 -2.20 -16.99 7.25
C VAL A 105 -1.85 -15.51 7.11
N LEU A 106 -0.79 -15.04 7.77
CA LEU A 106 -0.34 -13.64 7.71
C LEU A 106 0.45 -13.33 6.42
N GLY A 107 0.99 -14.37 5.74
CA GLY A 107 1.89 -14.20 4.59
C GLY A 107 1.64 -15.05 3.34
N GLY A 108 0.56 -15.84 3.26
CA GLY A 108 0.31 -16.68 2.07
C GLY A 108 0.00 -15.82 0.84
N PRO A 109 0.59 -16.02 -0.37
CA PRO A 109 1.50 -17.06 -0.88
C PRO A 109 2.85 -16.47 -1.40
N ARG A 110 3.44 -15.47 -0.73
CA ARG A 110 4.69 -14.84 -1.25
C ARG A 110 5.86 -15.84 -1.35
N TRP A 111 5.89 -16.86 -0.48
CA TRP A 111 6.91 -17.91 -0.51
C TRP A 111 6.55 -19.13 -1.37
N SER A 112 5.29 -19.33 -1.74
CA SER A 112 4.89 -20.49 -2.56
C SER A 112 5.38 -20.41 -4.01
N CYS A 113 5.77 -19.21 -4.48
CA CYS A 113 6.35 -19.03 -5.81
C CYS A 113 7.89 -19.09 -5.82
N SER A 114 8.57 -18.99 -4.67
CA SER A 114 10.03 -19.16 -4.60
C SER A 114 10.45 -20.64 -4.61
N ALA A 115 9.56 -21.55 -4.20
CA ALA A 115 9.77 -22.99 -4.35
C ALA A 115 9.49 -23.53 -5.76
N ARG A 116 9.04 -22.68 -6.70
CA ARG A 116 8.87 -23.04 -8.13
C ARG A 116 9.91 -22.34 -9.01
N LEU A 117 11.16 -22.29 -8.52
CA LEU A 117 12.34 -22.18 -9.38
C LEU A 117 12.57 -23.50 -10.13
N ARG A 118 11.63 -23.83 -11.02
CA ARG A 118 11.90 -24.56 -12.26
C ARG A 118 11.24 -23.75 -13.39
N PRO A 119 12.01 -22.96 -14.16
CA PRO A 119 11.55 -22.48 -15.46
C PRO A 119 11.77 -23.60 -16.51
N PRO A 120 11.09 -23.59 -17.68
CA PRO A 120 10.55 -22.41 -18.34
C PRO A 120 9.16 -22.65 -18.97
N GLU A 121 8.05 -22.29 -18.31
CA GLU A 121 6.78 -22.06 -19.03
C GLU A 121 6.23 -20.69 -18.63
N CYS A 122 6.89 -19.66 -19.16
CA CYS A 122 6.33 -18.32 -19.27
C CYS A 122 5.20 -18.33 -20.29
N VAL A 123 3.96 -18.50 -19.82
CA VAL A 123 2.74 -18.07 -20.50
C VAL A 123 1.85 -17.51 -19.39
N LEU A 124 1.56 -16.20 -19.32
CA LEU A 124 0.51 -15.59 -20.12
C LEU A 124 0.59 -14.05 -19.97
N PHE A 125 1.15 -13.34 -20.95
CA PHE A 125 0.75 -11.94 -21.23
C PHE A 125 -0.38 -11.99 -22.27
N PRO A 126 -1.49 -11.26 -22.07
CA PRO A 126 -2.65 -11.33 -22.94
C PRO A 126 -2.39 -10.56 -24.23
N GLY A 127 -2.66 -11.21 -25.37
CA GLY A 127 -2.86 -10.52 -26.64
C GLY A 127 -1.60 -10.21 -27.43
N ARG A 128 -1.05 -11.21 -28.14
CA ARG A 128 -0.61 -11.06 -29.53
C ARG A 128 -0.48 -12.44 -30.17
N ARG A 129 -1.42 -12.71 -31.08
CA ARG A 129 -1.44 -13.85 -31.99
C ARG A 129 -0.28 -13.64 -32.98
N LEU A 130 0.73 -14.50 -32.97
CA LEU A 130 1.67 -14.62 -34.08
C LEU A 130 1.58 -16.04 -34.63
N THR A 131 0.97 -16.08 -35.80
CA THR A 131 0.92 -17.17 -36.77
C THR A 131 2.32 -17.46 -37.33
N GLY A 132 2.58 -18.73 -37.64
CA GLY A 132 3.74 -19.22 -38.39
C GLY A 132 4.49 -20.25 -37.54
N GLY A 133 4.51 -21.54 -37.84
CA GLY A 133 4.47 -22.19 -39.14
C GLY A 133 5.86 -22.74 -39.45
N LEU A 134 5.87 -24.04 -39.75
CA LEU A 134 6.89 -24.80 -40.49
C LEU A 134 8.05 -25.47 -39.74
N SER A 135 7.98 -26.82 -39.87
CA SER A 135 9.03 -27.82 -40.11
C SER A 135 9.79 -28.38 -38.91
#